data_AF-A0A3A4QII0-F1
#
_entry.id   AF-A0A3A4QII0-F1
#
_cell.length_a   1.000
_cell.length_b   1.000
_cell.length_c   1.000
_cell.angle_alpha   90.00
_cell.angle_beta   90.00
_cell.angle_gamma   90.00
#
_symmetry.space_group_name_H-M   'P 1'
#
loop_
_entity.id
_entity.type
_entity.pdbx_description
1 polymer ?
#
loop_
_entity_poly.entity_id
_entity_poly.type
_entity_poly.pdbx_seq_one_letter_code
_entity_poly.pdbx_strand_id
1 'polypeptide(L)'
;MTDINDNVDKLKRFLQDQGHELTELENGLQLRWDSGHVIEINALTRDSDYFWASMETTNADPDQRRMEINSVHESLAASLDGLATLGSFEQTQDADDQFVYVANVELDPSVVYYGAIDMDDLSATEWAAPPSHGKQIQRRQEPTVEMKKAARKTMSPEKLEPAAKKRPAAKPRAEAISRKTESSGEKTKPTPGKPSDPIASARTVVAQLETIDGKMIRQSLDMMNLRRSSSIRLMLTRIFRSAVDPEELMQSIREEAEKIVTDEDRKELEIVRVMSENGFLEPVVNLLYREVEKRA
;
A
#
# COMPACT_ATOMS: atom_id res chain seq x y z
N MET A 1 -17.67 -7.41 8.63
CA MET A 1 -16.70 -6.33 8.42
C MET A 1 -15.86 -6.34 9.67
N THR A 2 -14.71 -6.97 9.60
CA THR A 2 -13.69 -6.90 10.64
C THR A 2 -13.23 -5.44 10.71
N ASP A 3 -13.08 -4.89 11.91
CA ASP A 3 -12.52 -3.56 12.06
C ASP A 3 -11.05 -3.60 11.61
N ILE A 4 -10.56 -2.59 10.91
CA ILE A 4 -9.15 -2.51 10.47
C ILE A 4 -8.22 -2.70 11.68
N ASN A 5 -8.66 -2.19 12.83
CA ASN A 5 -7.95 -2.31 14.09
C ASN A 5 -7.78 -3.76 14.54
N ASP A 6 -8.72 -4.66 14.23
CA ASP A 6 -8.70 -6.06 14.70
C ASP A 6 -7.56 -6.86 14.04
N ASN A 7 -7.38 -6.72 12.73
CA ASN A 7 -6.29 -7.41 12.03
C ASN A 7 -4.91 -6.84 12.38
N VAL A 8 -4.79 -5.53 12.57
CA VAL A 8 -3.55 -4.89 13.04
C VAL A 8 -3.21 -5.38 14.45
N ASP A 9 -4.19 -5.41 15.36
CA ASP A 9 -4.02 -5.91 16.72
C ASP A 9 -3.63 -7.39 16.75
N LYS A 10 -4.25 -8.20 15.88
CA LYS A 10 -3.94 -9.61 15.71
C LYS A 10 -2.49 -9.82 15.29
N LEU A 11 -2.05 -9.11 14.25
CA LEU A 11 -0.68 -9.17 13.75
C LEU A 11 0.33 -8.67 14.80
N LYS A 12 -0.01 -7.58 15.49
CA LYS A 12 0.81 -7.02 16.57
C LYS A 12 1.03 -8.05 17.68
N ARG A 13 -0.04 -8.63 18.23
CA ARG A 13 0.07 -9.62 19.31
C ARG A 13 0.87 -10.83 18.87
N PHE A 14 0.63 -11.33 17.65
CA PHE A 14 1.35 -12.46 17.10
C PHE A 14 2.87 -12.23 17.05
N LEU A 15 3.30 -11.07 16.53
CA LEU A 15 4.71 -10.72 16.46
C LEU A 15 5.31 -10.47 17.86
N GLN A 16 4.56 -9.86 18.79
CA GLN A 16 5.00 -9.68 20.18
C GLN A 16 5.21 -11.00 20.92
N ASP A 17 4.32 -11.97 20.70
CA ASP A 17 4.42 -13.31 21.30
C ASP A 17 5.63 -14.10 20.77
N GLN A 18 6.17 -13.71 19.61
CA GLN A 18 7.45 -14.21 19.09
C GLN A 18 8.68 -13.43 19.59
N GLY A 19 8.49 -12.42 20.45
CA GLY A 19 9.57 -11.64 21.06
C GLY A 19 10.01 -10.42 20.27
N HIS A 20 9.27 -10.00 19.23
CA HIS A 20 9.63 -8.84 18.43
C HIS A 20 9.26 -7.51 19.11
N GLU A 21 10.15 -6.52 19.03
CA GLU A 21 9.89 -5.16 19.48
C GLU A 21 9.12 -4.37 18.40
N LEU A 22 7.89 -3.97 18.75
CA LEU A 22 6.97 -3.27 17.85
C LEU A 22 6.61 -1.88 18.37
N THR A 23 6.56 -0.90 17.47
CA THR A 23 6.00 0.44 17.71
C THR A 23 4.76 0.63 16.85
N GLU A 24 3.64 1.05 17.44
CA GLU A 24 2.41 1.33 16.68
C GLU A 24 2.54 2.60 15.84
N LEU A 25 2.04 2.54 14.61
CA LEU A 25 1.89 3.67 13.70
C LEU A 25 0.39 3.95 13.48
N GLU A 26 0.06 5.11 12.87
CA GLU A 26 -1.34 5.49 12.59
C GLU A 26 -2.09 4.45 11.74
N ASN A 27 -1.39 3.79 10.81
CA ASN A 27 -1.98 2.81 9.88
C ASN A 27 -1.25 1.45 9.89
N GLY A 28 -0.51 1.12 10.97
CA GLY A 28 0.32 -0.07 10.93
C GLY A 28 1.24 -0.26 12.13
N LEU A 29 2.34 -0.96 11.89
CA LEU A 29 3.32 -1.37 12.88
C LEU A 29 4.72 -1.12 12.33
N GLN A 30 5.60 -0.57 13.15
CA GLN A 30 7.03 -0.49 12.89
C GLN A 30 7.75 -1.56 13.72
N LEU A 31 8.50 -2.39 13.03
CA LEU A 31 9.25 -3.51 13.56
C LEU A 31 10.74 -3.22 13.45
N ARG A 32 11.46 -3.33 14.56
CA ARG A 32 12.92 -3.23 14.56
C ARG A 32 13.52 -4.62 14.51
N TRP A 33 14.23 -4.92 13.43
CA TRP A 33 14.88 -6.21 13.24
C TRP A 33 16.27 -6.25 13.88
N ASP A 34 16.73 -7.45 14.24
CA ASP A 34 18.04 -7.67 14.91
C ASP A 34 19.23 -7.15 14.10
N SER A 35 19.11 -7.11 12.77
CA SER A 35 20.11 -6.54 11.87
C SER A 35 20.19 -5.01 11.94
N GLY A 36 19.33 -4.37 12.73
CA GLY A 36 19.20 -2.91 12.80
C GLY A 36 18.32 -2.32 11.69
N HIS A 37 17.74 -3.16 10.83
CA HIS A 37 16.77 -2.73 9.83
C HIS A 37 15.44 -2.37 10.49
N VAL A 38 14.76 -1.38 9.91
CA VAL A 38 13.40 -1.00 10.28
C VAL A 38 12.47 -1.48 9.18
N ILE A 39 11.45 -2.25 9.58
CA ILE A 39 10.44 -2.78 8.68
C ILE A 39 9.11 -2.17 9.10
N GLU A 40 8.39 -1.56 8.17
CA GLU A 40 7.07 -0.99 8.44
C GLU A 40 6.01 -1.86 7.78
N ILE A 41 5.08 -2.38 8.57
CA ILE A 41 3.95 -3.16 8.10
C ILE A 41 2.71 -2.29 8.19
N ASN A 42 2.18 -1.85 7.05
CA ASN A 42 1.04 -0.96 6.99
C ASN A 42 -0.20 -1.69 6.47
N ALA A 43 -1.36 -1.39 7.05
CA ALA A 43 -2.66 -1.83 6.59
C ALA A 43 -3.23 -0.83 5.59
N LEU A 44 -3.93 -1.31 4.57
CA LEU A 44 -4.64 -0.43 3.66
C LEU A 44 -5.87 0.13 4.38
N THR A 45 -5.98 1.46 4.53
CA THR A 45 -7.08 2.13 5.27
C THR A 45 -8.48 1.76 4.76
N ARG A 46 -8.61 1.14 3.58
CA ARG A 46 -9.89 0.72 3.00
C ARG A 46 -10.07 -0.80 2.94
N ASP A 47 -9.01 -1.56 3.19
CA ASP A 47 -9.02 -3.00 3.11
C ASP A 47 -8.14 -3.58 4.22
N SER A 48 -8.78 -3.89 5.34
CA SER A 48 -8.14 -4.40 6.56
C SER A 48 -7.37 -5.69 6.35
N ASP A 49 -7.62 -6.39 5.25
CA ASP A 49 -7.09 -7.72 4.98
C ASP A 49 -5.79 -7.63 4.15
N TYR A 50 -5.47 -6.45 3.61
CA TYR A 50 -4.27 -6.21 2.82
C TYR A 50 -3.25 -5.40 3.60
N PHE A 51 -2.09 -6.01 3.80
CA PHE A 51 -0.94 -5.40 4.42
C PHE A 51 0.22 -5.36 3.42
N TRP A 52 1.13 -4.41 3.60
CA TRP A 52 2.42 -4.43 2.93
C TRP A 52 3.52 -4.13 3.94
N ALA A 53 4.63 -4.85 3.78
CA ALA A 53 5.86 -4.61 4.51
C ALA A 53 6.79 -3.77 3.63
N SER A 54 7.26 -2.64 4.13
CA SER A 54 8.30 -1.84 3.49
C SER A 54 9.60 -1.89 4.28
N MET A 55 10.71 -1.98 3.57
CA MET A 55 12.07 -1.94 4.11
C MET A 55 12.89 -0.92 3.33
N GLU A 56 13.68 -0.13 4.04
CA GLU A 56 14.61 0.83 3.46
C GLU A 56 16.06 0.41 3.73
N THR A 57 16.93 0.58 2.75
CA THR A 57 18.38 0.39 2.90
C THR A 57 19.15 1.47 2.15
N THR A 58 20.31 1.85 2.68
CA THR A 58 21.26 2.79 2.07
C THR A 58 22.48 2.09 1.46
N ASN A 59 22.48 0.76 1.44
CA ASN A 59 23.60 0.01 0.89
C ASN A 59 23.64 0.18 -0.64
N ALA A 60 24.69 0.82 -1.18
CA ALA A 60 24.82 1.07 -2.62
C ALA A 60 25.21 -0.18 -3.43
N ASP A 61 25.74 -1.22 -2.79
CA ASP A 61 26.13 -2.47 -3.45
C ASP A 61 24.90 -3.38 -3.69
N PRO A 62 24.53 -3.65 -4.96
CA PRO A 62 23.33 -4.43 -5.28
C PRO A 62 23.38 -5.88 -4.79
N ASP A 63 24.58 -6.48 -4.70
CA ASP A 63 24.72 -7.88 -4.27
C ASP A 63 24.54 -7.98 -2.74
N GLN A 64 25.11 -7.02 -2.00
CA GLN A 64 24.90 -6.92 -0.55
C GLN A 64 23.44 -6.60 -0.22
N ARG A 65 22.81 -5.64 -0.92
CA ARG A 65 21.37 -5.36 -0.77
C ARG A 65 20.54 -6.62 -0.97
N ARG A 66 20.81 -7.39 -2.01
CA ARG A 66 20.07 -8.63 -2.30
C ARG A 66 20.21 -9.65 -1.16
N MET A 67 21.41 -9.78 -0.60
CA MET A 67 21.65 -10.64 0.56
C MET A 67 20.91 -10.15 1.81
N GLU A 68 20.93 -8.85 2.08
CA GLU A 68 20.18 -8.22 3.19
C GLU A 68 18.67 -8.47 3.05
N ILE A 69 18.11 -8.20 1.88
CA ILE A 69 16.67 -8.36 1.59
C ILE A 69 16.25 -9.83 1.71
N ASN A 70 17.04 -10.77 1.20
CA ASN A 70 16.73 -12.19 1.31
C ASN A 70 16.76 -12.65 2.77
N SER A 71 17.76 -12.21 3.54
CA SER A 71 17.87 -12.51 4.98
C SER A 71 16.67 -11.99 5.76
N VAL A 72 16.27 -10.72 5.50
CA VAL A 72 15.08 -10.12 6.11
C VAL A 72 13.82 -10.85 5.69
N HIS A 73 13.68 -11.17 4.40
CA HIS A 73 12.52 -11.90 3.88
C HIS A 73 12.38 -13.27 4.54
N GLU A 74 13.43 -14.08 4.59
CA GLU A 74 13.40 -15.41 5.21
C GLU A 74 13.02 -15.33 6.69
N SER A 75 13.61 -14.37 7.41
CA SER A 75 13.39 -14.22 8.85
C SER A 75 11.99 -13.68 9.18
N LEU A 76 11.50 -12.71 8.39
CA LEU A 76 10.15 -12.15 8.53
C LEU A 76 9.10 -13.17 8.11
N ALA A 77 9.31 -13.91 7.02
CA ALA A 77 8.42 -14.98 6.58
C ALA A 77 8.31 -16.08 7.65
N ALA A 78 9.43 -16.49 8.25
CA ALA A 78 9.42 -17.44 9.37
C ALA A 78 8.66 -16.89 10.58
N SER A 79 8.77 -15.57 10.83
CA SER A 79 8.06 -14.92 11.93
C SER A 79 6.57 -14.72 11.66
N LEU A 80 6.14 -14.78 10.40
CA LEU A 80 4.73 -14.70 10.01
C LEU A 80 4.09 -16.08 9.80
N ASP A 81 4.88 -17.15 9.85
CA ASP A 81 4.44 -18.51 9.57
C ASP A 81 3.26 -18.92 10.47
N GLY A 82 2.21 -19.44 9.84
CA GLY A 82 0.96 -19.81 10.50
C GLY A 82 -0.03 -18.66 10.76
N LEU A 83 0.33 -17.40 10.50
CA LEU A 83 -0.62 -16.26 10.53
C LEU A 83 -0.81 -15.61 9.16
N ALA A 84 0.28 -15.35 8.45
CA ALA A 84 0.28 -14.59 7.21
C ALA A 84 1.30 -15.16 6.21
N THR A 85 1.06 -14.94 4.93
CA THR A 85 2.03 -15.19 3.87
C THR A 85 2.72 -13.89 3.46
N LEU A 86 4.05 -13.91 3.38
CA LEU A 86 4.87 -12.80 2.91
C LEU A 86 5.23 -13.02 1.43
N GLY A 87 4.95 -12.03 0.59
CA GLY A 87 5.39 -11.99 -0.79
C GLY A 87 6.86 -11.60 -0.93
N SER A 88 7.40 -11.71 -2.15
CA SER A 88 8.76 -11.25 -2.43
C SER A 88 8.86 -9.73 -2.36
N PHE A 89 9.99 -9.23 -1.86
CA PHE A 89 10.29 -7.80 -1.85
C PHE A 89 10.62 -7.30 -3.27
N GLU A 90 9.87 -6.31 -3.72
CA GLU A 90 10.08 -5.62 -4.99
C GLU A 90 10.60 -4.20 -4.73
N GLN A 91 11.58 -3.76 -5.52
CA GLN A 91 12.09 -2.41 -5.43
C GLN A 91 11.07 -1.43 -6.02
N THR A 92 10.58 -0.49 -5.23
CA THR A 92 9.59 0.52 -5.67
C THR A 92 10.19 1.88 -5.93
N GLN A 93 11.29 2.20 -5.24
CA GLN A 93 11.98 3.48 -5.38
C GLN A 93 13.50 3.30 -5.41
N ASP A 94 14.14 4.09 -6.28
CA ASP A 94 15.59 4.26 -6.38
C ASP A 94 15.87 5.77 -6.41
N ALA A 95 16.20 6.35 -5.25
CA ALA A 95 16.45 7.78 -5.13
C ALA A 95 17.65 8.03 -4.21
N ASP A 96 18.64 8.76 -4.73
CA ASP A 96 19.73 9.40 -3.96
C ASP A 96 20.30 8.54 -2.80
N ASP A 97 20.82 7.36 -3.13
CA ASP A 97 21.43 6.40 -2.18
C ASP A 97 20.45 5.76 -1.17
N GLN A 98 19.14 5.85 -1.42
CA GLN A 98 18.09 5.19 -0.64
C GLN A 98 17.27 4.26 -1.54
N PHE A 99 17.17 3.00 -1.12
CA PHE A 99 16.46 1.95 -1.83
C PHE A 99 15.29 1.48 -0.99
N VAL A 100 14.09 1.56 -1.55
CA VAL A 100 12.84 1.16 -0.88
C VAL A 100 12.32 -0.11 -1.52
N TYR A 101 12.09 -1.12 -0.69
CA TYR A 101 11.55 -2.41 -1.08
C TYR A 101 10.21 -2.63 -0.41
N VAL A 102 9.24 -3.18 -1.14
CA VAL A 102 7.90 -3.45 -0.65
C VAL A 102 7.53 -4.91 -0.93
N ALA A 103 6.95 -5.58 0.05
CA ALA A 103 6.41 -6.92 -0.07
C ALA A 103 4.96 -6.93 0.39
N ASN A 104 4.09 -7.69 -0.28
CA ASN A 104 2.72 -7.90 0.18
C ASN A 104 2.69 -8.83 1.38
N VAL A 105 1.81 -8.57 2.34
CA VAL A 105 1.53 -9.42 3.49
C VAL A 105 0.04 -9.76 3.47
N GLU A 106 -0.27 -11.04 3.30
CA GLU A 106 -1.64 -11.54 3.19
C GLU A 106 -1.96 -12.40 4.41
N LEU A 107 -2.92 -11.98 5.24
CA LEU A 107 -3.35 -12.75 6.40
C LEU A 107 -4.16 -13.97 5.95
N ASP A 108 -3.94 -15.12 6.59
CA ASP A 108 -4.82 -16.28 6.37
C ASP A 108 -6.16 -16.02 7.09
N PRO A 109 -7.28 -15.91 6.33
CA PRO A 109 -8.60 -15.65 6.93
C PRO A 109 -9.11 -16.82 7.78
N SER A 110 -8.52 -18.00 7.64
CA SER A 110 -8.89 -19.22 8.38
C SER A 110 -8.28 -19.25 9.78
N VAL A 111 -7.23 -18.46 10.03
CA VAL A 111 -6.52 -18.45 11.30
C VAL A 111 -7.23 -17.52 12.27
N VAL A 112 -7.60 -18.02 13.44
CA VAL A 112 -8.07 -17.18 14.55
C VAL A 112 -6.98 -17.16 15.61
N TYR A 113 -6.43 -15.98 15.90
CA TYR A 113 -5.35 -15.83 16.86
C TYR A 113 -5.88 -15.22 18.14
N TYR A 114 -5.78 -15.98 19.24
CA TYR A 114 -6.27 -15.58 20.56
C TYR A 114 -5.17 -15.00 21.47
N GLY A 115 -3.92 -14.90 20.98
CA GLY A 115 -2.76 -14.56 21.81
C GLY A 115 -2.19 -15.77 22.54
N ALA A 116 -0.95 -15.65 23.01
CA ALA A 116 -0.41 -16.57 24.00
C ALA A 116 -1.23 -16.46 25.30
N ILE A 117 -1.92 -17.55 25.67
CA ILE A 117 -2.60 -17.63 26.96
C ILE A 117 -1.53 -18.02 27.98
N ASP A 118 -1.20 -17.09 28.88
CA ASP A 118 -0.33 -17.38 30.00
C ASP A 118 -1.04 -18.37 30.94
N MET A 119 -0.59 -19.62 30.91
CA MET A 119 -1.17 -20.70 31.70
C MET A 119 -0.90 -20.53 33.20
N ASP A 120 0.06 -19.68 33.59
CA ASP A 120 0.37 -19.42 35.00
C ASP A 120 -0.74 -18.58 35.66
N ASP A 121 -1.45 -17.74 34.90
CA ASP A 121 -2.59 -16.93 35.40
C ASP A 121 -3.89 -17.76 35.56
N LEU A 122 -3.98 -18.93 34.90
CA LEU A 122 -5.10 -19.86 35.08
C LEU A 122 -5.07 -20.59 36.43
N SER A 123 -3.93 -20.59 37.13
CA SER A 123 -3.81 -21.19 38.46
C SER A 123 -4.50 -20.38 39.57
N ALA A 124 -4.81 -19.10 39.32
CA ALA A 124 -5.46 -18.20 40.26
C ALA A 124 -6.98 -18.07 40.05
N THR A 125 -7.56 -18.77 39.07
CA THR A 125 -9.02 -18.92 39.01
C THR A 125 -9.42 -19.92 40.08
N GLU A 126 -9.44 -19.42 41.32
CA GLU A 126 -10.07 -20.01 42.48
C GLU A 126 -11.45 -20.48 42.03
N TRP A 127 -11.60 -21.79 41.85
CA TRP A 127 -12.87 -22.39 41.49
C TRP A 127 -13.86 -21.99 42.57
N ALA A 128 -14.64 -20.95 42.29
CA ALA A 128 -15.66 -20.45 43.19
C ALA A 128 -16.52 -21.65 43.56
N ALA A 129 -16.41 -22.05 44.83
CA ALA A 129 -17.17 -23.16 45.36
C ALA A 129 -18.64 -22.95 44.96
N PRO A 130 -19.36 -24.02 44.57
CA PRO A 130 -20.75 -23.90 44.14
C PRO A 130 -21.53 -23.09 45.19
N PRO A 131 -22.37 -22.13 44.76
CA PRO A 131 -23.02 -21.20 45.66
C PRO A 131 -23.84 -21.98 46.68
N SER A 132 -23.38 -21.99 47.93
CA SER A 132 -24.13 -22.56 49.03
C SER A 132 -25.41 -21.73 49.19
N HIS A 133 -26.53 -22.40 48.95
CA HIS A 133 -27.85 -21.85 49.18
C HIS A 133 -27.98 -21.36 50.62
N GLY A 134 -28.07 -20.04 50.78
CA GLY A 134 -28.58 -19.43 51.99
C GLY A 134 -27.76 -18.24 52.48
N LYS A 135 -28.16 -17.03 52.07
CA LYS A 135 -28.78 -16.07 53.00
C LYS A 135 -29.16 -14.77 52.28
N GLN A 136 -30.34 -14.34 52.70
CA GLN A 136 -31.05 -13.12 52.40
C GLN A 136 -30.30 -11.89 52.98
N ILE A 137 -30.58 -10.70 52.42
CA ILE A 137 -30.36 -9.35 53.01
C ILE A 137 -28.89 -8.84 52.84
N GLN A 138 -28.53 -7.62 52.42
CA GLN A 138 -29.11 -6.28 52.60
C GLN A 138 -28.59 -5.32 51.53
N ARG A 139 -29.47 -4.46 51.03
CA ARG A 139 -29.19 -3.30 50.17
C ARG A 139 -28.25 -2.33 50.92
N ARG A 140 -27.04 -2.08 50.41
CA ARG A 140 -26.10 -1.09 50.96
C ARG A 140 -25.81 0.00 49.91
N GLN A 141 -25.84 1.23 50.40
CA GLN A 141 -25.75 2.48 49.66
C GLN A 141 -24.36 2.70 49.06
N GLU A 142 -24.33 3.31 47.87
CA GLU A 142 -23.12 3.77 47.19
C GLU A 142 -22.55 5.03 47.87
N PRO A 143 -21.22 5.11 48.08
CA PRO A 143 -20.55 6.38 48.31
C PRO A 143 -20.01 6.94 46.99
N THR A 144 -20.39 8.18 46.71
CA THR A 144 -19.86 9.07 45.68
C THR A 144 -18.35 9.28 45.89
N VAL A 145 -17.52 8.97 44.89
CA VAL A 145 -16.08 9.26 44.90
C VAL A 145 -15.77 10.39 43.90
N GLU A 146 -15.28 11.51 44.44
CA GLU A 146 -14.77 12.66 43.68
C GLU A 146 -13.50 12.29 42.89
N MET A 147 -13.52 12.51 41.56
CA MET A 147 -12.31 12.47 40.74
C MET A 147 -11.54 13.80 40.85
N LYS A 148 -10.42 13.79 41.57
CA LYS A 148 -9.40 14.84 41.49
C LYS A 148 -8.63 14.73 40.19
N LYS A 149 -8.72 15.75 39.34
CA LYS A 149 -7.85 15.95 38.17
C LYS A 149 -6.42 16.27 38.62
N ALA A 150 -5.47 15.40 38.30
CA ALA A 150 -4.04 15.70 38.37
C ALA A 150 -3.54 16.11 36.99
N ALA A 151 -3.08 17.35 36.87
CA ALA A 151 -2.43 17.91 35.69
C ALA A 151 -1.05 17.25 35.49
N ARG A 152 -0.85 16.57 34.36
CA ARG A 152 0.48 16.12 33.92
C ARG A 152 1.15 17.23 33.12
N LYS A 153 2.33 17.60 33.63
CA LYS A 153 3.28 18.58 33.12
C LYS A 153 3.94 18.01 31.86
N THR A 154 3.69 18.65 30.71
CA THR A 154 4.39 18.39 29.45
C THR A 154 5.82 18.90 29.57
N MET A 155 6.80 18.00 29.51
CA MET A 155 8.21 18.35 29.27
C MET A 155 8.49 18.23 27.78
N SER A 156 8.85 19.35 27.17
CA SER A 156 9.32 19.44 25.78
C SER A 156 10.63 18.68 25.60
N PRO A 157 10.81 17.89 24.53
CA PRO A 157 12.10 17.36 24.19
C PRO A 157 12.96 18.41 23.49
N GLU A 158 14.20 18.40 23.94
CA GLU A 158 15.35 19.22 23.65
C GLU A 158 15.81 19.05 22.20
N LYS A 159 16.13 20.19 21.58
CA LYS A 159 16.54 20.34 20.19
C LYS A 159 17.99 19.86 20.06
N LEU A 160 18.19 18.66 19.50
CA LEU A 160 19.53 18.18 19.11
C LEU A 160 19.84 18.62 17.68
N GLU A 161 20.81 19.52 17.54
CA GLU A 161 21.45 19.87 16.27
C GLU A 161 22.31 18.69 15.76
N PRO A 162 22.30 18.37 14.46
CA PRO A 162 23.27 17.46 13.89
C PRO A 162 24.56 18.18 13.47
N ALA A 163 25.67 17.66 13.98
CA ALA A 163 27.04 18.06 13.68
C ALA A 163 27.41 17.81 12.21
N ALA A 164 27.96 18.84 11.58
CA ALA A 164 28.54 18.81 10.24
C ALA A 164 29.74 17.84 10.16
N LYS A 165 29.60 16.76 9.38
CA LYS A 165 30.72 15.89 8.99
C LYS A 165 31.29 16.29 7.63
N LYS A 166 32.60 16.51 7.65
CA LYS A 166 33.49 16.89 6.54
C LYS A 166 33.53 15.79 5.47
N ARG A 167 33.34 16.18 4.21
CA ARG A 167 33.64 15.37 3.00
C ARG A 167 35.16 15.36 2.75
N PRO A 168 35.79 14.20 2.46
CA PRO A 168 37.04 14.17 1.73
C PRO A 168 36.79 14.01 0.23
N ALA A 169 37.55 14.79 -0.55
CA ALA A 169 37.57 14.76 -2.00
C ALA A 169 38.27 13.50 -2.54
N ALA A 170 37.62 12.78 -3.45
CA ALA A 170 38.24 11.71 -4.24
C ALA A 170 38.30 12.13 -5.72
N LYS A 171 39.49 11.96 -6.30
CA LYS A 171 39.84 12.26 -7.71
C LYS A 171 39.16 11.29 -8.68
N PRO A 172 38.93 11.71 -9.94
CA PRO A 172 38.46 10.81 -11.00
C PRO A 172 39.64 10.00 -11.57
N ARG A 173 39.48 8.68 -11.71
CA ARG A 173 40.36 7.85 -12.54
C ARG A 173 39.53 7.25 -13.66
N ALA A 174 39.84 7.70 -14.87
CA ALA A 174 39.44 7.08 -16.11
C ALA A 174 40.06 5.69 -16.23
N GLU A 175 39.27 4.70 -16.67
CA GLU A 175 39.78 3.59 -17.48
C GLU A 175 38.58 2.94 -18.20
N ALA A 176 38.75 2.86 -19.52
CA ALA A 176 37.78 2.38 -20.49
C ALA A 176 37.78 0.86 -20.52
N ILE A 177 36.60 0.22 -20.50
CA ILE A 177 36.43 -1.13 -21.02
C ILE A 177 35.16 -1.18 -21.86
N SER A 178 35.42 -1.15 -23.16
CA SER A 178 34.50 -1.51 -24.24
C SER A 178 34.24 -3.02 -24.18
N ARG A 179 32.98 -3.44 -24.02
CA ARG A 179 32.51 -4.76 -24.47
C ARG A 179 31.07 -4.69 -24.96
N LYS A 180 31.02 -4.62 -26.29
CA LYS A 180 29.91 -4.85 -27.20
C LYS A 180 29.19 -6.16 -26.86
N THR A 181 27.89 -6.10 -26.58
CA THR A 181 26.98 -7.24 -26.74
C THR A 181 25.70 -6.71 -27.36
N GLU A 182 25.64 -6.82 -28.68
CA GLU A 182 24.46 -6.54 -29.49
C GLU A 182 23.41 -7.62 -29.20
N SER A 183 22.30 -7.22 -28.59
CA SER A 183 21.04 -7.98 -28.56
C SER A 183 19.94 -7.04 -29.03
N SER A 184 19.74 -7.03 -30.34
CA SER A 184 18.72 -6.25 -31.04
C SER A 184 17.33 -6.77 -30.71
N GLY A 185 16.68 -6.14 -29.73
CA GLY A 185 15.25 -6.17 -29.52
C GLY A 185 14.73 -4.74 -29.66
N GLU A 186 14.50 -4.33 -30.91
CA GLU A 186 14.06 -2.99 -31.30
C GLU A 186 12.65 -2.70 -30.77
N LYS A 187 12.55 -2.29 -29.50
CA LYS A 187 11.36 -1.59 -28.96
C LYS A 187 11.29 -0.24 -29.64
N THR A 188 10.53 -0.17 -30.72
CA THR A 188 10.16 1.07 -31.41
C THR A 188 9.39 1.94 -30.44
N LYS A 189 10.09 2.88 -29.80
CA LYS A 189 9.49 3.91 -28.95
C LYS A 189 8.63 4.80 -29.88
N PRO A 190 7.30 4.86 -29.71
CA PRO A 190 6.44 5.63 -30.60
C PRO A 190 6.84 7.11 -30.51
N THR A 191 7.30 7.64 -31.63
CA THR A 191 7.61 9.07 -31.77
C THR A 191 6.28 9.83 -31.73
N PRO A 192 6.15 10.95 -30.97
CA PRO A 192 4.92 11.73 -30.90
C PRO A 192 4.71 12.47 -32.23
N GLY A 193 4.17 11.75 -33.21
CA GLY A 193 3.82 12.27 -34.52
C GLY A 193 2.59 13.18 -34.43
N LYS A 194 2.52 14.09 -35.41
CA LYS A 194 1.41 15.00 -35.79
C LYS A 194 0.02 14.56 -35.29
N PRO A 195 -0.89 15.52 -34.98
CA PRO A 195 -2.25 15.24 -34.50
C PRO A 195 -2.91 14.21 -35.43
N SER A 196 -2.88 12.97 -34.98
CA SER A 196 -3.46 11.85 -35.67
C SER A 196 -4.96 12.04 -35.65
N ASP A 197 -5.60 11.69 -36.77
CA ASP A 197 -7.04 11.62 -36.87
C ASP A 197 -7.61 10.93 -35.61
N PRO A 198 -8.48 11.58 -34.82
CA PRO A 198 -9.00 11.01 -33.58
C PRO A 198 -9.68 9.65 -33.83
N ILE A 199 -10.24 9.43 -35.02
CA ILE A 199 -10.86 8.15 -35.39
C ILE A 199 -9.78 7.08 -35.61
N ALA A 200 -8.63 7.43 -36.21
CA ALA A 200 -7.52 6.51 -36.36
C ALA A 200 -6.92 6.12 -34.99
N SER A 201 -6.85 7.08 -34.05
CA SER A 201 -6.46 6.80 -32.67
C SER A 201 -7.46 5.85 -32.00
N ALA A 202 -8.77 6.12 -32.12
CA ALA A 202 -9.82 5.31 -31.52
C ALA A 202 -9.81 3.86 -32.03
N ARG A 203 -9.55 3.63 -33.33
CA ARG A 203 -9.41 2.28 -33.91
C ARG A 203 -8.32 1.46 -33.22
N THR A 204 -7.15 2.07 -32.99
CA THR A 204 -6.05 1.41 -32.28
C THR A 204 -6.43 1.10 -30.84
N VAL A 205 -7.15 2.01 -30.18
CA VAL A 205 -7.63 1.79 -28.81
C VAL A 205 -8.63 0.64 -28.76
N VAL A 206 -9.66 0.62 -29.60
CA VAL A 206 -10.66 -0.47 -29.64
C VAL A 206 -9.97 -1.83 -29.82
N ALA A 207 -9.02 -1.95 -30.77
CA ALA A 207 -8.28 -3.19 -30.98
C ALA A 207 -7.48 -3.63 -29.73
N GLN A 208 -6.97 -2.70 -28.93
CA GLN A 208 -6.33 -3.02 -27.65
C GLN A 208 -7.37 -3.45 -26.60
N LEU A 209 -8.51 -2.77 -26.54
CA LEU A 209 -9.55 -3.04 -25.54
C LEU A 209 -10.25 -4.38 -25.73
N GLU A 210 -10.38 -4.86 -26.97
CA GLU A 210 -10.95 -6.18 -27.29
C GLU A 210 -10.17 -7.34 -26.63
N THR A 211 -8.89 -7.13 -26.30
CA THR A 211 -8.06 -8.14 -25.64
C THR A 211 -8.27 -8.20 -24.12
N ILE A 212 -9.10 -7.31 -23.56
CA ILE A 212 -9.16 -7.03 -22.12
C ILE A 212 -10.53 -7.42 -21.57
N ASP A 213 -10.53 -8.30 -20.57
CA ASP A 213 -11.75 -8.68 -19.86
C ASP A 213 -12.23 -7.55 -18.93
N GLY A 214 -13.56 -7.39 -18.81
CA GLY A 214 -14.22 -6.61 -17.76
C GLY A 214 -13.76 -6.93 -16.34
N LYS A 215 -13.21 -8.13 -16.08
CA LYS A 215 -12.54 -8.44 -14.80
C LYS A 215 -11.22 -7.69 -14.65
N MET A 216 -10.38 -7.63 -15.69
CA MET A 216 -9.08 -6.93 -15.66
C MET A 216 -9.26 -5.43 -15.48
N ILE A 217 -10.27 -4.84 -16.12
CA ILE A 217 -10.59 -3.42 -15.95
C ILE A 217 -10.96 -3.13 -14.49
N ARG A 218 -11.81 -3.96 -13.89
CA ARG A 218 -12.17 -3.82 -12.47
C ARG A 218 -10.94 -3.91 -11.57
N GLN A 219 -10.10 -4.93 -11.77
CA GLN A 219 -8.87 -5.10 -11.00
C GLN A 219 -7.93 -3.91 -11.16
N SER A 220 -7.74 -3.39 -12.37
CA SER A 220 -6.89 -2.22 -12.59
C SER A 220 -7.45 -0.96 -11.91
N LEU A 221 -8.77 -0.73 -11.97
CA LEU A 221 -9.42 0.37 -11.25
C LEU A 221 -9.34 0.20 -9.73
N ASP A 222 -9.36 -1.04 -9.22
CA ASP A 222 -9.16 -1.35 -7.80
C ASP A 222 -7.69 -1.10 -7.38
N MET A 223 -6.71 -1.50 -8.19
CA MET A 223 -5.28 -1.26 -7.94
C MET A 223 -4.94 0.24 -7.92
N MET A 224 -5.66 1.05 -8.68
CA MET A 224 -5.52 2.52 -8.64
C MET A 224 -6.19 3.16 -7.40
N ASN A 225 -6.77 2.37 -6.50
CA ASN A 225 -7.46 2.81 -5.29
C ASN A 225 -8.59 3.82 -5.55
N LEU A 226 -9.21 3.75 -6.74
CA LEU A 226 -10.36 4.57 -7.08
C LEU A 226 -11.57 4.11 -6.28
N ARG A 227 -12.25 5.07 -5.63
CA ARG A 227 -13.48 4.78 -4.89
C ARG A 227 -14.50 4.12 -5.83
N ARG A 228 -15.24 3.12 -5.36
CA ARG A 228 -16.30 2.48 -6.17
C ARG A 228 -17.36 3.47 -6.65
N SER A 229 -17.57 4.53 -5.87
CA SER A 229 -18.47 5.65 -6.16
C SER A 229 -17.79 6.83 -6.87
N SER A 230 -16.50 6.73 -7.21
CA SER A 230 -15.81 7.75 -7.98
C SER A 230 -16.52 7.98 -9.31
N SER A 231 -16.72 9.24 -9.67
CA SER A 231 -17.29 9.63 -10.95
C SER A 231 -16.43 9.08 -12.09
N ILE A 232 -15.12 9.30 -12.04
CA ILE A 232 -14.15 8.83 -13.05
C ILE A 232 -14.19 7.31 -13.21
N ARG A 233 -14.27 6.55 -12.11
CA ARG A 233 -14.37 5.08 -12.18
C ARG A 233 -15.63 4.63 -12.93
N LEU A 234 -16.76 5.25 -12.64
CA LEU A 234 -18.03 4.94 -13.32
C LEU A 234 -17.97 5.32 -14.79
N MET A 235 -17.38 6.47 -15.13
CA MET A 235 -17.18 6.91 -16.52
C MET A 235 -16.32 5.92 -17.30
N LEU A 236 -15.15 5.54 -16.78
CA LEU A 236 -14.26 4.57 -17.41
C LEU A 236 -14.97 3.22 -17.61
N THR A 237 -15.73 2.76 -16.61
CA THR A 237 -16.51 1.52 -16.74
C THR A 237 -17.58 1.62 -17.85
N ARG A 238 -18.23 2.77 -18.01
CA ARG A 238 -19.20 3.01 -19.11
C ARG A 238 -18.51 3.05 -20.47
N ILE A 239 -17.44 3.83 -20.60
CA ILE A 239 -16.65 3.94 -21.83
C ILE A 239 -16.21 2.55 -22.30
N PHE A 240 -15.68 1.74 -21.40
CA PHE A 240 -15.23 0.38 -21.72
C PHE A 240 -16.36 -0.55 -22.17
N ARG A 241 -17.56 -0.44 -21.59
CA ARG A 241 -18.71 -1.24 -22.02
C ARG A 241 -19.25 -0.83 -23.38
N SER A 242 -19.07 0.44 -23.75
CA SER A 242 -19.47 0.99 -25.05
C SER A 242 -18.36 0.93 -26.10
N ALA A 243 -17.18 0.39 -25.77
CA ALA A 243 -16.01 0.38 -26.65
C ALA A 243 -16.04 -0.74 -27.70
N VAL A 244 -17.18 -0.94 -28.37
CA VAL A 244 -17.34 -1.96 -29.42
C VAL A 244 -16.95 -1.40 -30.78
N ASP A 245 -17.29 -0.14 -31.04
CA ASP A 245 -16.97 0.57 -32.29
C ASP A 245 -16.13 1.83 -32.00
N PRO A 246 -15.15 2.19 -32.84
CA PRO A 246 -14.37 3.43 -32.69
C PRO A 246 -15.22 4.72 -32.61
N GLU A 247 -16.31 4.80 -33.35
CA GLU A 247 -17.24 5.94 -33.33
C GLU A 247 -18.04 5.97 -32.02
N GLU A 248 -18.54 4.82 -31.56
CA GLU A 248 -19.23 4.68 -30.28
C GLU A 248 -18.30 4.98 -29.10
N LEU A 249 -17.03 4.55 -29.18
CA LEU A 249 -16.00 4.87 -28.19
C LEU A 249 -15.79 6.38 -28.09
N MET A 250 -15.55 7.05 -29.22
CA MET A 250 -15.34 8.50 -29.24
C MET A 250 -16.59 9.26 -28.78
N GLN A 251 -17.77 8.80 -29.16
CA GLN A 251 -19.03 9.38 -28.70
C GLN A 251 -19.19 9.24 -27.18
N SER A 252 -18.95 8.04 -26.64
CA SER A 252 -18.98 7.77 -25.20
C SER A 252 -17.96 8.62 -24.44
N ILE A 253 -16.74 8.76 -24.98
CA ILE A 253 -15.70 9.62 -24.38
C ILE A 253 -16.16 11.08 -24.33
N ARG A 254 -16.76 11.60 -25.42
CA ARG A 254 -17.29 12.97 -25.43
C ARG A 254 -18.39 13.16 -24.41
N GLU A 255 -19.34 12.23 -24.34
CA GLU A 255 -20.47 12.26 -23.39
C GLU A 255 -20.01 12.20 -21.94
N GLU A 256 -19.01 11.38 -21.62
CA GLU A 256 -18.44 11.33 -20.27
C GLU A 256 -17.58 12.56 -19.97
N ALA A 257 -16.82 13.09 -20.94
CA ALA A 257 -16.05 14.32 -20.77
C ALA A 257 -16.93 15.53 -20.42
N GLU A 258 -18.19 15.60 -20.90
CA GLU A 258 -19.12 16.69 -20.54
C GLU A 258 -19.49 16.71 -19.05
N LYS A 259 -19.38 15.56 -18.39
CA LYS A 259 -19.78 15.39 -16.98
C LYS A 259 -18.65 15.78 -16.02
N ILE A 260 -17.41 15.93 -16.52
CA ILE A 260 -16.23 16.33 -15.75
C ILE A 260 -16.20 17.86 -15.70
N VAL A 261 -16.97 18.42 -14.77
CA VAL A 261 -17.11 19.88 -14.61
C VAL A 261 -16.27 20.38 -13.43
N THR A 262 -16.16 19.59 -12.37
CA THR A 262 -15.55 20.03 -11.12
C THR A 262 -14.03 19.90 -11.13
N ASP A 263 -13.34 20.74 -10.36
CA ASP A 263 -11.89 20.62 -10.17
C ASP A 263 -11.49 19.31 -9.48
N GLU A 264 -12.38 18.74 -8.68
CA GLU A 264 -12.17 17.44 -8.02
C GLU A 264 -12.15 16.31 -9.05
N ASP A 265 -13.10 16.28 -9.99
CA ASP A 265 -13.12 15.29 -11.08
C ASP A 265 -11.87 15.41 -11.97
N ARG A 266 -11.43 16.64 -12.26
CA ARG A 266 -10.22 16.90 -13.06
C ARG A 266 -8.96 16.39 -12.36
N LYS A 267 -8.83 16.62 -11.05
CA LYS A 267 -7.71 16.11 -10.25
C LYS A 267 -7.73 14.59 -10.19
N GLU A 268 -8.90 13.98 -10.00
CA GLU A 268 -9.04 12.52 -9.99
C GLU A 268 -8.65 11.92 -11.35
N LEU A 269 -9.08 12.54 -12.46
CA LEU A 269 -8.69 12.11 -13.81
C LEU A 269 -7.17 12.21 -14.04
N GLU A 270 -6.52 13.27 -13.55
CA GLU A 270 -5.07 13.41 -13.66
C GLU A 270 -4.32 12.35 -12.85
N ILE A 271 -4.79 12.01 -11.64
CA ILE A 271 -4.23 10.90 -10.86
C ILE A 271 -4.31 9.59 -11.65
N VAL A 272 -5.49 9.28 -12.21
CA VAL A 272 -5.67 8.07 -13.03
C VAL A 272 -4.74 8.06 -14.23
N ARG A 273 -4.55 9.21 -14.89
CA ARG A 273 -3.65 9.35 -16.02
C ARG A 273 -2.22 8.98 -15.65
N VAL A 274 -1.68 9.55 -14.58
CA VAL A 274 -0.33 9.26 -14.07
C VAL A 274 -0.18 7.79 -13.70
N MET A 275 -1.16 7.21 -12.99
CA MET A 275 -1.12 5.80 -12.61
C MET A 275 -1.25 4.84 -13.81
N SER A 276 -1.85 5.31 -14.91
CA SER A 276 -2.06 4.52 -16.12
C SER A 276 -0.95 4.64 -17.16
N GLU A 277 0.11 5.44 -16.93
CA GLU A 277 1.12 5.81 -17.95
C GLU A 277 1.80 4.63 -18.66
N ASN A 278 1.76 3.43 -18.07
CA ASN A 278 2.31 2.20 -18.67
C ASN A 278 1.29 1.05 -18.75
N GLY A 279 0.01 1.36 -18.51
CA GLY A 279 -1.07 0.38 -18.44
C GLY A 279 -1.91 0.30 -19.70
N PHE A 280 -2.74 -0.73 -19.80
CA PHE A 280 -3.69 -0.86 -20.92
C PHE A 280 -4.79 0.22 -20.92
N LEU A 281 -4.98 0.92 -19.80
CA LEU A 281 -5.93 2.02 -19.68
C LEU A 281 -5.41 3.34 -20.27
N GLU A 282 -4.09 3.48 -20.41
CA GLU A 282 -3.42 4.70 -20.88
C GLU A 282 -4.09 5.32 -22.12
N PRO A 283 -4.40 4.55 -23.18
CA PRO A 283 -4.92 5.14 -24.41
C PRO A 283 -6.31 5.73 -24.23
N VAL A 284 -7.17 5.06 -23.45
CA VAL A 284 -8.54 5.53 -23.15
C VAL A 284 -8.51 6.76 -22.25
N VAL A 285 -7.67 6.73 -21.21
CA VAL A 285 -7.53 7.83 -20.26
C VAL A 285 -6.97 9.07 -20.96
N ASN A 286 -5.99 8.90 -21.84
CA ASN A 286 -5.43 9.99 -22.65
C ASN A 286 -6.46 10.61 -23.60
N LEU A 287 -7.34 9.79 -24.22
CA LEU A 287 -8.42 10.31 -25.07
C LEU A 287 -9.44 11.10 -24.24
N LEU A 288 -9.86 10.58 -23.08
CA LEU A 288 -10.77 11.27 -22.17
C LEU A 288 -10.18 12.58 -21.68
N TYR A 289 -8.93 12.57 -21.23
CA TYR A 289 -8.21 13.74 -20.76
C TYR A 289 -8.11 14.84 -21.83
N ARG A 290 -7.77 14.49 -23.07
CA ARG A 290 -7.74 15.45 -24.20
C ARG A 290 -9.10 16.08 -24.48
N GLU A 291 -10.18 15.31 -24.41
CA GLU A 291 -11.53 15.86 -24.62
C GLU A 291 -11.98 16.77 -23.47
N VAL A 292 -11.54 16.51 -22.24
CA VAL A 292 -11.75 17.41 -21.09
C VAL A 292 -10.96 18.72 -21.26
N GLU A 293 -9.71 18.66 -21.73
CA GLU A 293 -8.88 19.85 -21.97
C GLU A 293 -9.44 20.75 -23.07
N LYS A 294 -9.97 20.18 -24.16
CA LYS A 294 -10.59 20.97 -25.25
C LYS A 294 -11.79 21.82 -24.79
N ARG A 295 -12.39 21.47 -23.66
CA ARG A 295 -13.59 22.11 -23.11
C ARG A 295 -13.27 23.09 -21.97
N ALA A 296 -12.04 23.09 -21.47
CA ALA A 296 -11.57 24.02 -20.45
C ALA A 296 -11.29 25.40 -21.07
#